data_AF-A0A382CND9-F1
#
_entry.id   AF-A0A382CND9-F1
#
_cell.length_a   1.000
_cell.length_b   1.000
_cell.length_c   1.000
_cell.angle_alpha   90.00
_cell.angle_beta   90.00
_cell.angle_gamma   90.00
#
_symmetry.space_group_name_H-M   'P 1'
#
loop_
_entity.id
_entity.type
_entity.pdbx_description
1 polymer ?
#
loop_
_entity_poly.entity_id
_entity_poly.type
_entity_poly.pdbx_seq_one_letter_code
_entity_poly.pdbx_strand_id
1 'polypeptide(L)'
;MLYANGCSFTYGTGLAHKDKAWPFMLAEKLGIKDIETDAERGISNQYIVRQTITKVSEYISNGKKPFVAVGLSAPNRREHFIESKNILIHNIPSHEYHGNIRLDEATNTDLDKFNKLYMKHFWSPMYDFHNYLIQVLTLQNFCVANDLEYIIFNSLNLTPNLIEPTNFTELCKQADMEDVLAQLDMTRIYEDQTFFTYMYDKKMFFPVEGDERYMHPNEEAHKDWADILFADIENTRGMKK
;
A
#
# COMPACT_ATOMS: atom_id res chain seq x y z
N MET A 1 2.23 19.01 8.18
CA MET A 1 1.91 17.67 8.70
C MET A 1 2.12 16.64 7.62
N LEU A 2 2.42 15.40 7.98
CA LEU A 2 2.49 14.25 7.09
C LEU A 2 1.29 13.35 7.40
N TYR A 3 0.53 13.00 6.37
CA TYR A 3 -0.49 11.98 6.45
C TYR A 3 0.00 10.74 5.71
N ALA A 4 -0.01 9.60 6.39
CA ALA A 4 0.36 8.32 5.81
C ALA A 4 -0.79 7.32 5.78
N ASN A 5 -0.80 6.47 4.76
CA ASN A 5 -1.69 5.32 4.72
C ASN A 5 -1.02 4.14 4.03
N GLY A 6 -1.46 2.93 4.37
CA GLY A 6 -0.95 1.69 3.79
C GLY A 6 -1.27 0.47 4.63
N CYS A 7 -0.76 -0.67 4.20
CA CYS A 7 -1.04 -1.94 4.86
C CYS A 7 -0.18 -2.16 6.12
N SER A 8 0.02 -3.42 6.52
CA SER A 8 0.81 -3.79 7.70
C SER A 8 2.26 -3.28 7.66
N PHE A 9 2.80 -3.01 6.47
CA PHE A 9 4.13 -2.47 6.24
C PHE A 9 4.20 -0.97 6.54
N THR A 10 3.10 -0.23 6.40
CA THR A 10 3.01 1.16 6.84
C THR A 10 2.61 1.25 8.31
N TYR A 11 1.77 0.31 8.77
CA TYR A 11 1.38 0.19 10.16
C TYR A 11 2.54 -0.17 11.10
N GLY A 12 3.63 -0.76 10.58
CA GLY A 12 4.74 -1.26 11.39
C GLY A 12 4.34 -2.47 12.23
N THR A 13 3.72 -3.48 11.60
CA THR A 13 3.41 -4.75 12.27
C THR A 13 4.69 -5.37 12.80
N GLY A 14 4.70 -5.65 14.10
CA GLY A 14 5.80 -6.33 14.78
C GLY A 14 6.87 -5.44 15.38
N LEU A 15 6.86 -4.14 15.08
CA LEU A 15 7.71 -3.18 15.76
C LEU A 15 7.27 -2.99 17.21
N ALA A 16 8.25 -2.81 18.11
CA ALA A 16 7.98 -2.53 19.52
C ALA A 16 7.28 -1.17 19.72
N HIS A 17 7.65 -0.18 18.90
CA HIS A 17 7.07 1.16 18.92
C HIS A 17 6.65 1.58 17.52
N LYS A 18 5.46 2.17 17.40
CA LYS A 18 4.86 2.54 16.12
C LYS A 18 5.55 3.72 15.45
N ASP A 19 6.14 4.61 16.23
CA ASP A 19 6.97 5.72 15.77
C ASP A 19 8.29 5.27 15.13
N LYS A 20 8.60 3.96 15.16
CA LYS A 20 9.70 3.35 14.40
C LYS A 20 9.30 2.90 13.00
N ALA A 21 8.05 3.06 12.60
CA ALA A 21 7.63 2.79 11.24
C ALA A 21 8.11 3.90 10.29
N TRP A 22 8.28 3.53 9.02
CA TRP A 22 8.82 4.41 7.97
C TRP A 22 8.11 5.77 7.85
N PRO A 23 6.79 5.94 8.09
CA PRO A 23 6.17 7.26 7.96
C PRO A 23 6.72 8.29 8.94
N PHE A 24 7.01 7.86 10.17
CA PHE A 24 7.53 8.72 11.22
C PHE A 24 8.99 9.09 10.95
N MET A 25 9.79 8.12 10.52
CA MET A 25 11.18 8.34 10.13
C MET A 25 11.29 9.23 8.88
N LEU A 26 10.38 9.06 7.91
CA LEU A 26 10.32 9.94 6.74
C LEU A 26 9.93 11.37 7.14
N ALA A 27 8.94 11.53 8.03
CA ALA A 27 8.54 12.84 8.52
C ALA A 27 9.69 13.57 9.22
N GLU A 28 10.48 12.86 10.05
CA GLU A 28 11.67 13.42 10.70
C GLU A 28 12.67 13.95 9.65
N LYS A 29 12.96 13.17 8.61
CA LYS A 29 13.88 13.56 7.52
C LYS A 29 13.37 14.77 6.74
N LEU A 30 12.06 14.84 6.51
CA LEU A 30 11.41 15.99 5.86
C LEU A 30 11.24 17.21 6.79
N GLY A 31 11.65 17.13 8.07
CA GLY A 31 11.47 18.19 9.05
C GLY A 31 10.00 18.43 9.44
N ILE A 32 9.12 17.45 9.24
CA ILE A 32 7.68 17.51 9.52
C ILE A 32 7.41 16.95 10.93
N LYS A 33 6.83 17.77 11.79
CA LYS A 33 6.58 17.42 13.21
C LYS A 33 5.26 16.69 13.47
N ASP A 34 4.22 17.03 12.73
CA ASP A 34 2.89 16.45 12.92
C ASP A 34 2.72 15.28 11.94
N ILE A 35 2.51 14.08 12.47
CA ILE A 35 2.30 12.85 11.70
C ILE A 35 0.97 12.23 12.10
N GLU A 36 0.17 11.83 11.12
CA GLU A 36 -1.00 10.98 11.32
C GLU A 36 -0.95 9.82 10.33
N THR A 37 -1.41 8.64 10.75
CA THR A 37 -1.45 7.45 9.91
C THR A 37 -2.78 6.72 10.08
N ASP A 38 -3.40 6.36 8.95
CA ASP A 38 -4.58 5.47 8.89
C ASP A 38 -4.17 4.05 8.44
N ALA A 39 -2.88 3.72 8.51
CA ALA A 39 -2.42 2.41 8.10
C ALA A 39 -2.98 1.31 9.00
N GLU A 40 -3.27 0.15 8.41
CA GLU A 40 -3.97 -0.94 9.10
C GLU A 40 -3.49 -2.31 8.57
N ARG A 41 -3.61 -3.35 9.39
CA ARG A 41 -3.17 -4.70 9.02
C ARG A 41 -4.15 -5.34 8.04
N GLY A 42 -3.61 -6.04 7.03
CA GLY A 42 -4.45 -6.85 6.14
C GLY A 42 -5.32 -6.07 5.14
N ILE A 43 -5.22 -4.73 5.08
CA ILE A 43 -6.08 -3.93 4.21
C ILE A 43 -5.72 -4.02 2.72
N SER A 44 -6.69 -3.65 1.89
CA SER A 44 -6.60 -3.58 0.43
C SER A 44 -6.31 -2.15 -0.05
N ASN A 45 -5.96 -2.02 -1.33
CA ASN A 45 -5.78 -0.71 -1.95
C ASN A 45 -7.10 0.09 -2.05
N GLN A 46 -8.25 -0.57 -2.11
CA GLN A 46 -9.56 0.10 -2.07
C GLN A 46 -9.74 0.87 -0.75
N TYR A 47 -9.35 0.26 0.38
CA TYR A 47 -9.32 0.96 1.67
C TYR A 47 -8.38 2.15 1.60
N ILE A 48 -7.14 1.91 1.18
CA ILE A 48 -6.07 2.92 1.19
C ILE A 48 -6.54 4.15 0.41
N VAL A 49 -7.03 3.97 -0.82
CA VAL A 49 -7.53 5.08 -1.64
C VAL A 49 -8.72 5.78 -0.99
N ARG A 50 -9.76 5.03 -0.61
CA ARG A 50 -10.99 5.60 -0.03
C ARG A 50 -10.69 6.38 1.24
N GLN A 51 -9.95 5.78 2.16
CA GLN A 51 -9.63 6.37 3.46
C GLN A 51 -8.69 7.57 3.32
N THR A 52 -7.68 7.49 2.44
CA THR A 52 -6.80 8.64 2.16
C THR A 52 -7.58 9.82 1.63
N ILE A 53 -8.46 9.62 0.64
CA ILE A 53 -9.28 10.70 0.09
C ILE A 53 -10.20 11.29 1.16
N THR A 54 -10.89 10.44 1.94
CA THR A 54 -11.77 10.90 3.02
C THR A 54 -11.00 11.74 4.03
N LYS A 55 -9.90 11.21 4.57
CA LYS A 55 -9.18 11.87 5.66
C LYS A 55 -8.47 13.14 5.22
N VAL A 56 -7.85 13.11 4.04
CA VAL A 56 -7.18 14.29 3.49
C VAL A 56 -8.18 15.37 3.10
N SER A 57 -9.39 15.00 2.64
CA SER A 57 -10.46 15.98 2.40
C SER A 57 -10.89 16.69 3.68
N GLU A 58 -10.97 15.98 4.82
CA GLU A 58 -11.22 16.61 6.12
C GLU A 58 -10.14 17.64 6.46
N TYR A 59 -8.86 17.31 6.24
CA TYR A 59 -7.77 18.26 6.46
C TYR A 59 -7.87 19.49 5.56
N ILE A 60 -8.14 19.28 4.27
CA ILE A 60 -8.33 20.37 3.30
C ILE A 60 -9.48 21.28 3.74
N SER A 61 -10.62 20.72 4.15
CA SER A 61 -11.77 21.50 4.65
C SER A 61 -11.46 22.31 5.91
N ASN A 62 -10.46 21.85 6.69
CA ASN A 62 -9.96 22.53 7.88
C ASN A 62 -8.75 23.45 7.58
N GLY A 63 -8.49 23.75 6.30
CA GLY A 63 -7.42 24.66 5.87
C GLY A 63 -6.01 24.08 5.95
N LYS A 64 -5.85 22.76 6.08
CA LYS A 64 -4.55 22.08 6.13
C LYS A 64 -4.19 21.49 4.76
N LYS A 65 -2.90 21.52 4.43
CA LYS A 65 -2.31 20.84 3.27
C LYS A 65 -1.25 19.83 3.74
N PRO A 66 -1.62 18.56 3.98
CA PRO A 66 -0.66 17.55 4.41
C PRO A 66 0.29 17.17 3.26
N PHE A 67 1.50 16.74 3.61
CA PHE A 67 2.28 15.88 2.74
C PHE A 67 1.67 14.47 2.78
N VAL A 68 1.28 13.91 1.65
CA VAL A 68 0.58 12.62 1.57
C VAL A 68 1.57 11.51 1.18
N ALA A 69 1.76 10.52 2.06
CA ALA A 69 2.67 9.40 1.82
C ALA A 69 1.90 8.07 1.81
N VAL A 70 1.82 7.40 0.66
CA VAL A 70 1.01 6.19 0.50
C VAL A 70 1.86 4.99 0.10
N GLY A 71 1.83 3.95 0.95
CA GLY A 71 2.37 2.63 0.63
C GLY A 71 1.24 1.69 0.22
N LEU A 72 1.11 1.42 -1.08
CA LEU A 72 0.09 0.51 -1.61
C LEU A 72 0.41 -0.96 -1.27
N SER A 73 -0.65 -1.73 -1.07
CA SER A 73 -0.66 -3.16 -0.81
C SER A 73 -0.76 -3.97 -2.12
N ALA A 74 -0.86 -5.28 -2.01
CA ALA A 74 -0.96 -6.19 -3.15
C ALA A 74 -2.26 -5.95 -3.97
N PRO A 75 -2.20 -5.94 -5.32
CA PRO A 75 -3.35 -5.63 -6.18
C PRO A 75 -4.57 -6.56 -6.03
N ASN A 76 -4.34 -7.82 -5.64
CA ASN A 76 -5.39 -8.83 -5.53
C ASN A 76 -6.30 -8.66 -4.30
N ARG A 77 -5.93 -7.82 -3.32
CA ARG A 77 -6.74 -7.62 -2.11
C ARG A 77 -8.02 -6.87 -2.41
N ARG A 78 -9.14 -7.35 -1.84
CA ARG A 78 -10.49 -6.81 -2.05
C ARG A 78 -11.14 -6.38 -0.74
N GLU A 79 -12.03 -5.39 -0.79
CA GLU A 79 -13.00 -5.09 0.26
C GLU A 79 -14.34 -5.77 -0.03
N HIS A 80 -14.96 -6.31 1.00
CA HIS A 80 -16.36 -6.74 0.95
C HIS A 80 -17.11 -6.13 2.13
N PHE A 81 -18.23 -5.49 1.84
CA PHE A 81 -19.14 -5.01 2.87
C PHE A 81 -20.23 -6.04 3.08
N ILE A 82 -20.37 -6.54 4.31
CA ILE A 82 -21.41 -7.49 4.70
C ILE A 82 -22.51 -6.69 5.40
N GLU A 83 -23.50 -6.26 4.61
CA GLU A 83 -24.59 -5.36 5.03
C GLU A 83 -25.30 -5.86 6.29
N SER A 84 -25.68 -7.14 6.32
CA SER A 84 -26.43 -7.75 7.44
C SER A 84 -25.68 -7.73 8.77
N LYS A 85 -24.35 -7.54 8.72
CA LYS A 85 -23.46 -7.46 9.88
C LYS A 85 -22.87 -6.07 10.06
N ASN A 86 -23.19 -5.12 9.17
CA ASN A 86 -22.62 -3.78 9.11
C ASN A 86 -21.09 -3.78 9.26
N ILE A 87 -20.42 -4.68 8.53
CA ILE A 87 -18.98 -4.89 8.66
C ILE A 87 -18.28 -4.86 7.32
N LEU A 88 -17.20 -4.10 7.25
CA LEU A 88 -16.26 -4.10 6.14
C LEU A 88 -15.12 -5.07 6.46
N ILE A 89 -14.89 -6.01 5.55
CA ILE A 89 -13.77 -6.95 5.62
C ILE A 89 -12.80 -6.72 4.47
N HIS A 90 -11.53 -7.03 4.72
CA HIS A 90 -10.51 -7.12 3.70
C HIS A 90 -10.24 -8.60 3.45
N ASN A 91 -10.29 -8.97 2.18
CA ASN A 91 -10.16 -10.33 1.72
C ASN A 91 -8.96 -10.41 0.78
N ILE A 92 -8.22 -11.50 0.89
CA ILE A 92 -7.14 -11.85 -0.02
C ILE A 92 -7.60 -13.13 -0.71
N PRO A 93 -8.25 -13.05 -1.88
CA PRO A 93 -8.59 -14.24 -2.64
C PRO A 93 -7.31 -15.04 -2.94
N SER A 94 -7.29 -16.28 -2.50
CA SER A 94 -6.15 -17.20 -2.61
C SER A 94 -6.66 -18.64 -2.72
N HIS A 95 -5.81 -19.53 -3.21
CA HIS A 95 -6.10 -20.98 -3.22
C HIS A 95 -6.19 -21.56 -1.81
N GLU A 96 -5.42 -21.00 -0.87
CA GLU A 96 -5.46 -21.31 0.56
C GLU A 96 -5.95 -20.10 1.35
N TYR A 97 -7.19 -20.16 1.83
CA TYR A 97 -7.79 -19.11 2.64
C TYR A 97 -7.58 -19.38 4.14
N HIS A 98 -6.98 -18.42 4.84
CA HIS A 98 -6.62 -18.57 6.26
C HIS A 98 -7.67 -18.02 7.24
N GLY A 99 -8.86 -17.65 6.75
CA GLY A 99 -9.89 -17.06 7.59
C GLY A 99 -9.71 -15.56 7.80
N ASN A 100 -10.81 -14.89 8.14
CA ASN A 100 -10.85 -13.51 8.55
C ASN A 100 -11.31 -13.46 10.01
N ILE A 101 -10.48 -12.88 10.87
CA ILE A 101 -10.69 -12.81 12.31
C ILE A 101 -11.96 -12.04 12.72
N ARG A 102 -12.52 -11.22 11.81
CA ARG A 102 -13.74 -10.46 12.05
C ARG A 102 -15.01 -11.25 11.74
N LEU A 103 -14.89 -12.48 11.25
CA LEU A 103 -16.00 -13.32 10.83
C LEU A 103 -16.11 -14.56 11.71
N ASP A 104 -17.35 -15.03 11.91
CA ASP A 104 -17.61 -16.35 12.47
C ASP A 104 -17.23 -17.47 11.49
N GLU A 105 -17.17 -18.71 12.00
CA GLU A 105 -16.77 -19.89 11.23
C GLU A 105 -17.66 -20.13 10.00
N ALA A 106 -18.98 -19.97 10.14
CA ALA A 106 -19.92 -20.18 9.05
C ALA A 106 -19.69 -19.17 7.90
N THR A 107 -19.51 -17.89 8.24
CA THR A 107 -19.26 -16.83 7.26
C THR A 107 -17.88 -16.98 6.64
N ASN A 108 -16.88 -17.41 7.41
CA ASN A 108 -15.56 -17.76 6.86
C ASN A 108 -15.64 -18.92 5.87
N THR A 109 -16.46 -19.93 6.15
CA THR A 109 -16.69 -21.06 5.25
C THR A 109 -17.34 -20.61 3.94
N ASP A 110 -18.31 -19.70 4.00
CA ASP A 110 -18.95 -19.18 2.79
C ASP A 110 -18.02 -18.24 2.00
N LEU A 111 -17.19 -17.45 2.68
CA LEU A 111 -16.16 -16.65 2.03
C LEU A 111 -15.08 -17.51 1.36
N ASP A 112 -14.68 -18.64 1.95
CA ASP A 112 -13.78 -19.61 1.33
C ASP A 112 -14.38 -20.20 0.04
N LYS A 113 -15.66 -20.59 0.06
CA LYS A 113 -16.37 -21.04 -1.15
C LYS A 113 -16.40 -19.96 -2.23
N PHE A 114 -16.71 -18.71 -1.84
CA PHE A 114 -16.68 -17.57 -2.75
C PHE A 114 -15.28 -17.38 -3.35
N ASN A 115 -14.23 -17.40 -2.53
CA ASN A 115 -12.85 -17.28 -2.98
C ASN A 115 -12.47 -18.38 -3.97
N LYS A 116 -12.83 -19.64 -3.70
CA LYS A 116 -12.59 -20.76 -4.63
C LYS A 116 -13.27 -20.55 -5.99
N LEU A 117 -14.52 -20.11 -6.00
CA LEU A 117 -15.24 -19.80 -7.24
C LEU A 117 -14.63 -18.60 -7.97
N TYR A 118 -14.28 -17.55 -7.23
CA TYR A 118 -13.65 -16.35 -7.76
C TYR A 118 -12.30 -16.66 -8.41
N MET A 119 -11.41 -17.33 -7.67
CA MET A 119 -10.10 -17.74 -8.18
C MET A 119 -10.20 -18.65 -9.39
N LYS A 120 -11.20 -19.53 -9.44
CA LYS A 120 -11.40 -20.46 -10.55
C LYS A 120 -11.94 -19.81 -11.83
N HIS A 121 -12.80 -18.81 -11.71
CA HIS A 121 -13.60 -18.33 -12.84
C HIS A 121 -13.41 -16.85 -13.19
N PHE A 122 -13.01 -16.02 -12.22
CA PHE A 122 -13.06 -14.56 -12.36
C PHE A 122 -11.75 -13.86 -12.05
N TRP A 123 -10.79 -14.54 -11.42
CA TRP A 123 -9.50 -13.95 -11.10
C TRP A 123 -8.62 -13.80 -12.33
N SER A 124 -7.98 -12.63 -12.45
CA SER A 124 -6.99 -12.32 -13.47
C SER A 124 -5.95 -11.37 -12.88
N PRO A 125 -4.64 -11.74 -12.87
CA PRO A 125 -3.59 -10.84 -12.39
C PRO A 125 -3.50 -9.57 -13.25
N MET A 126 -3.84 -9.66 -14.54
CA MET A 126 -3.90 -8.50 -15.43
C MET A 126 -4.99 -7.52 -15.00
N TYR A 127 -6.19 -8.05 -14.70
CA TYR A 127 -7.29 -7.21 -14.23
C TYR A 127 -7.00 -6.60 -12.86
N ASP A 128 -6.37 -7.34 -11.95
CA ASP A 128 -5.92 -6.80 -10.66
C ASP A 128 -4.95 -5.63 -10.86
N PHE A 129 -3.98 -5.79 -11.77
CA PHE A 129 -3.02 -4.73 -12.10
C PHE A 129 -3.69 -3.49 -12.72
N HIS A 130 -4.67 -3.67 -13.61
CA HIS A 130 -5.44 -2.55 -14.17
C HIS A 130 -6.19 -1.76 -13.09
N ASN A 131 -6.84 -2.46 -12.16
CA ASN A 131 -7.51 -1.79 -11.04
C ASN A 131 -6.52 -1.05 -10.14
N TYR A 132 -5.34 -1.63 -9.96
CA TYR A 132 -4.25 -1.01 -9.21
C TYR A 132 -3.77 0.29 -9.89
N LEU A 133 -3.61 0.32 -11.22
CA LEU A 133 -3.25 1.55 -11.93
C LEU A 133 -4.33 2.64 -11.80
N ILE A 134 -5.61 2.26 -11.84
CA ILE A 134 -6.72 3.19 -11.59
C ILE A 134 -6.63 3.79 -10.17
N GLN A 135 -6.24 2.99 -9.17
CA GLN A 135 -6.06 3.45 -7.79
C GLN A 135 -4.90 4.45 -7.67
N VAL A 136 -3.77 4.19 -8.34
CA VAL A 136 -2.64 5.13 -8.40
C VAL A 136 -3.07 6.45 -9.04
N LEU A 137 -3.71 6.40 -10.21
CA LEU A 137 -4.24 7.58 -10.89
C LEU A 137 -5.23 8.35 -10.02
N THR A 138 -6.11 7.65 -9.31
CA THR A 138 -7.10 8.28 -8.42
C THR A 138 -6.42 9.07 -7.31
N LEU A 139 -5.41 8.49 -6.65
CA LEU A 139 -4.65 9.18 -5.59
C LEU A 139 -3.84 10.35 -6.13
N GLN A 140 -3.12 10.15 -7.24
CA GLN A 140 -2.35 11.20 -7.89
C GLN A 140 -3.27 12.37 -8.26
N ASN A 141 -4.36 12.12 -9.00
CA ASN A 141 -5.24 13.18 -9.48
C ASN A 141 -5.91 13.91 -8.33
N PHE A 142 -6.27 13.20 -7.25
CA PHE A 142 -6.76 13.83 -6.03
C PHE A 142 -5.71 14.77 -5.40
N CYS A 143 -4.45 14.34 -5.29
CA CYS A 143 -3.38 15.18 -4.74
C CYS A 143 -3.09 16.39 -5.62
N VAL A 144 -3.01 16.20 -6.94
CA VAL A 144 -2.79 17.27 -7.93
C VAL A 144 -3.92 18.29 -7.90
N ALA A 145 -5.18 17.85 -7.90
CA ALA A 145 -6.34 18.74 -7.88
C ALA A 145 -6.43 19.60 -6.61
N ASN A 146 -5.80 19.17 -5.52
CA ASN A 146 -5.80 19.86 -4.24
C ASN A 146 -4.45 20.53 -3.91
N ASP A 147 -3.52 20.57 -4.87
CA ASP A 147 -2.20 21.20 -4.71
C ASP A 147 -1.47 20.64 -3.46
N LEU A 148 -1.42 19.32 -3.37
CA LEU A 148 -0.75 18.58 -2.29
C LEU A 148 0.60 18.04 -2.75
N GLU A 149 1.56 18.08 -1.85
CA GLU A 149 2.80 17.32 -1.98
C GLU A 149 2.54 15.85 -1.60
N TYR A 150 3.03 14.91 -2.42
CA TYR A 150 2.82 13.49 -2.18
C TYR A 150 3.97 12.60 -2.68
N ILE A 151 3.98 11.37 -2.16
CA ILE A 151 4.72 10.21 -2.67
C ILE A 151 3.84 8.96 -2.59
N ILE A 152 3.86 8.16 -3.66
CA ILE A 152 3.22 6.84 -3.72
C ILE A 152 4.30 5.79 -4.00
N PHE A 153 4.23 4.65 -3.33
CA PHE A 153 5.10 3.50 -3.62
C PHE A 153 4.37 2.19 -3.35
N ASN A 154 5.00 1.07 -3.70
CA ASN A 154 4.47 -0.26 -3.43
C ASN A 154 5.13 -0.91 -2.23
N SER A 155 4.33 -1.20 -1.20
CA SER A 155 4.80 -1.95 -0.03
C SER A 155 4.97 -3.43 -0.36
N LEU A 156 4.06 -3.99 -1.14
CA LEU A 156 4.06 -5.40 -1.55
C LEU A 156 4.21 -5.51 -3.06
N ASN A 157 4.60 -6.69 -3.54
CA ASN A 157 4.71 -6.97 -4.98
C ASN A 157 3.38 -6.79 -5.72
N LEU A 158 3.52 -6.41 -6.99
CA LEU A 158 2.41 -6.14 -7.89
C LEU A 158 1.88 -7.39 -8.57
N THR A 159 2.61 -8.50 -8.48
CA THR A 159 2.18 -9.81 -8.96
C THR A 159 1.88 -10.73 -7.76
N PRO A 160 1.13 -11.82 -7.98
CA PRO A 160 0.90 -12.83 -6.95
C PRO A 160 2.19 -13.50 -6.46
N ASN A 161 3.27 -13.38 -7.23
CA ASN A 161 4.58 -13.88 -6.85
C ASN A 161 5.28 -12.85 -5.93
N LEU A 162 5.35 -13.17 -4.65
CA LEU A 162 5.98 -12.32 -3.64
C LEU A 162 7.50 -12.20 -3.80
N ILE A 163 8.16 -13.06 -4.58
CA ILE A 163 9.62 -13.14 -4.63
C ILE A 163 10.17 -12.51 -5.92
N GLU A 164 9.40 -12.53 -7.02
CA GLU A 164 9.87 -11.94 -8.27
C GLU A 164 9.81 -10.41 -8.20
N PRO A 165 10.93 -9.71 -8.46
CA PRO A 165 10.93 -8.25 -8.53
C PRO A 165 9.92 -7.77 -9.56
N THR A 166 9.07 -6.84 -9.15
CA THR A 166 8.10 -6.22 -10.07
C THR A 166 8.51 -4.79 -10.34
N ASN A 167 8.96 -4.51 -11.57
CA ASN A 167 9.14 -3.16 -12.05
C ASN A 167 7.80 -2.62 -12.59
N PHE A 168 7.33 -1.50 -12.07
CA PHE A 168 6.02 -0.94 -12.39
C PHE A 168 5.90 -0.54 -13.87
N THR A 169 6.91 0.12 -14.42
CA THR A 169 7.01 0.44 -15.85
C THR A 169 7.02 -0.81 -16.74
N GLU A 170 7.73 -1.87 -16.36
CA GLU A 170 7.73 -3.13 -17.12
C GLU A 170 6.37 -3.82 -17.11
N LEU A 171 5.68 -3.83 -15.96
CA LEU A 171 4.33 -4.39 -15.87
C LEU A 171 3.33 -3.61 -16.71
N CYS A 172 3.46 -2.27 -16.79
CA CYS A 172 2.64 -1.47 -17.69
C CYS A 172 2.80 -1.89 -19.16
N LYS A 173 4.03 -2.18 -19.61
CA LYS A 173 4.29 -2.66 -20.96
C LYS A 173 3.72 -4.06 -21.21
N GLN A 174 3.85 -4.97 -20.24
CA GLN A 174 3.29 -6.32 -20.35
C GLN A 174 1.76 -6.33 -20.36
N ALA A 175 1.14 -5.29 -19.80
CA ALA A 175 -0.29 -5.13 -19.67
C ALA A 175 -0.95 -4.32 -20.81
N ASP A 176 -0.17 -3.85 -21.79
CA ASP A 176 -0.63 -2.89 -22.81
C ASP A 176 -1.23 -1.60 -22.17
N MET A 177 -0.59 -1.10 -21.11
CA MET A 177 -1.03 0.04 -20.29
C MET A 177 -0.07 1.25 -20.38
N GLU A 178 0.75 1.35 -21.43
CA GLU A 178 1.71 2.44 -21.60
C GLU A 178 1.06 3.83 -21.67
N ASP A 179 -0.12 3.93 -22.27
CA ASP A 179 -0.88 5.19 -22.34
C ASP A 179 -1.40 5.63 -20.96
N VAL A 180 -1.62 4.67 -20.06
CA VAL A 180 -1.97 4.95 -18.66
C VAL A 180 -0.72 5.38 -17.89
N LEU A 181 0.40 4.68 -18.10
CA LEU A 181 1.70 5.05 -17.52
C LEU A 181 2.10 6.49 -17.90
N ALA A 182 1.87 6.89 -19.15
CA ALA A 182 2.20 8.24 -19.63
C ALA A 182 1.43 9.37 -18.92
N GLN A 183 0.33 9.06 -18.22
CA GLN A 183 -0.44 10.02 -17.43
C GLN A 183 0.06 10.14 -15.99
N LEU A 184 0.95 9.26 -15.55
CA LEU A 184 1.47 9.25 -14.19
C LEU A 184 2.63 10.23 -14.03
N ASP A 185 2.61 11.00 -12.94
CA ASP A 185 3.74 11.80 -12.52
C ASP A 185 4.73 10.87 -11.82
N MET A 186 5.59 10.23 -12.61
CA MET A 186 6.63 9.33 -12.10
C MET A 186 7.65 10.03 -11.21
N THR A 187 7.69 11.38 -11.18
CA THR A 187 8.49 12.07 -10.18
C THR A 187 7.94 11.84 -8.77
N ARG A 188 6.65 11.51 -8.63
CA ARG A 188 5.91 11.33 -7.37
C ARG A 188 5.63 9.88 -7.00
N ILE A 189 6.10 8.95 -7.83
CA ILE A 189 5.85 7.52 -7.67
C ILE A 189 7.22 6.83 -7.63
N TYR A 190 7.54 6.24 -6.49
CA TYR A 190 8.74 5.43 -6.35
C TYR A 190 8.47 4.01 -6.88
N GLU A 191 9.21 3.61 -7.92
CA GLU A 191 9.00 2.33 -8.62
C GLU A 191 10.20 1.39 -8.67
N ASP A 192 11.40 1.83 -8.27
CA ASP A 192 12.63 1.06 -8.47
C ASP A 192 12.59 -0.33 -7.82
N GLN A 193 11.90 -0.45 -6.68
CA GLN A 193 11.65 -1.71 -5.99
C GLN A 193 10.46 -1.56 -5.04
N THR A 194 9.93 -2.68 -4.53
CA THR A 194 8.93 -2.67 -3.46
C THR A 194 9.58 -2.72 -2.09
N PHE A 195 8.86 -2.28 -1.05
CA PHE A 195 9.38 -2.39 0.33
C PHE A 195 9.60 -3.86 0.70
N PHE A 196 8.71 -4.76 0.24
CA PHE A 196 8.84 -6.19 0.41
C PHE A 196 10.13 -6.74 -0.22
N THR A 197 10.37 -6.49 -1.50
CA THR A 197 11.57 -6.98 -2.20
C THR A 197 12.83 -6.49 -1.50
N TYR A 198 12.86 -5.20 -1.13
CA TYR A 198 13.99 -4.61 -0.42
C TYR A 198 14.29 -5.32 0.91
N MET A 199 13.30 -5.44 1.80
CA MET A 199 13.53 -6.10 3.09
C MET A 199 13.86 -7.58 2.91
N TYR A 200 13.30 -8.24 1.89
CA TYR A 200 13.47 -9.67 1.66
C TYR A 200 14.90 -9.97 1.20
N ASP A 201 15.39 -9.25 0.20
CA ASP A 201 16.74 -9.39 -0.35
C ASP A 201 17.81 -9.08 0.70
N LYS A 202 17.53 -8.12 1.59
CA LYS A 202 18.41 -7.74 2.69
C LYS A 202 18.24 -8.61 3.95
N LYS A 203 17.27 -9.52 3.97
CA LYS A 203 16.90 -10.33 5.15
C LYS A 203 16.55 -9.47 6.38
N MET A 204 15.97 -8.30 6.15
CA MET A 204 15.57 -7.32 7.18
C MET A 204 14.08 -7.48 7.55
N PHE A 205 13.70 -8.70 7.90
CA PHE A 205 12.32 -9.04 8.28
C PHE A 205 12.30 -9.97 9.50
N PHE A 206 11.15 -10.12 10.15
CA PHE A 206 11.00 -11.08 11.24
C PHE A 206 10.96 -12.53 10.70
N PRO A 207 11.91 -13.41 11.08
CA PRO A 207 12.14 -14.67 10.37
C PRO A 207 11.35 -15.88 10.91
N VAL A 208 10.61 -15.72 12.00
CA VAL A 208 9.97 -16.85 12.71
C VAL A 208 8.63 -17.17 12.06
N GLU A 209 8.55 -18.29 11.34
CA GLU A 209 7.30 -18.78 10.76
C GLU A 209 6.25 -19.06 11.84
N GLY A 210 4.99 -18.71 11.57
CA GLY A 210 3.89 -18.81 12.53
C GLY A 210 3.79 -17.63 13.52
N ASP A 211 4.80 -16.76 13.59
CA ASP A 211 4.67 -15.46 14.25
C ASP A 211 3.81 -14.53 13.39
N GLU A 212 2.91 -13.75 14.00
CA GLU A 212 2.09 -12.77 13.25
C GLU A 212 2.92 -11.70 12.53
N ARG A 213 4.17 -11.53 12.95
CA ARG A 213 5.15 -10.60 12.39
C ARG A 213 5.97 -11.24 11.28
N TYR A 214 5.87 -12.55 11.08
CA TYR A 214 6.62 -13.26 10.05
C TYR A 214 6.53 -12.53 8.71
N MET A 215 7.69 -12.37 8.05
CA MET A 215 7.78 -11.68 6.75
C MET A 215 7.25 -10.23 6.76
N HIS A 216 7.31 -9.55 7.90
CA HIS A 216 7.14 -8.10 7.99
C HIS A 216 8.50 -7.41 8.20
N PRO A 217 8.66 -6.16 7.74
CA PRO A 217 9.91 -5.43 7.85
C PRO A 217 10.25 -5.18 9.32
N ASN A 218 11.52 -5.40 9.67
CA ASN A 218 12.03 -5.05 10.99
C ASN A 218 12.33 -3.54 11.09
N GLU A 219 12.76 -3.06 12.26
CA GLU A 219 13.04 -1.63 12.48
C GLU A 219 14.12 -1.08 11.53
N GLU A 220 15.13 -1.88 11.20
CA GLU A 220 16.19 -1.49 10.26
C GLU A 220 15.66 -1.32 8.84
N ALA A 221 14.83 -2.26 8.35
CA ALA A 221 14.16 -2.13 7.06
C ALA A 221 13.30 -0.86 6.98
N HIS A 222 12.56 -0.52 8.05
CA HIS A 222 11.75 0.71 8.07
C HIS A 222 12.59 1.99 8.00
N LYS A 223 13.73 2.01 8.70
CA LYS A 223 14.67 3.12 8.65
C LYS A 223 15.26 3.29 7.26
N ASP A 224 15.78 2.21 6.69
CA ASP A 224 16.40 2.24 5.37
C ASP A 224 15.38 2.58 4.28
N TRP A 225 14.13 2.11 4.43
CA TRP A 225 13.06 2.47 3.51
C TRP A 225 12.73 3.97 3.56
N ALA A 226 12.70 4.56 4.75
CA ALA A 226 12.52 6.01 4.88
C ALA A 226 13.70 6.80 4.27
N ASP A 227 14.93 6.29 4.37
CA ASP A 227 16.10 6.85 3.70
C ASP A 227 15.98 6.80 2.17
N ILE A 228 15.53 5.67 1.63
CA ILE A 228 15.30 5.48 0.19
C ILE A 228 14.24 6.46 -0.33
N LEU A 229 13.08 6.53 0.34
CA LEU A 229 12.00 7.44 -0.05
C LEU A 229 12.45 8.91 0.04
N PHE A 230 13.18 9.27 1.09
CA PHE A 230 13.70 10.63 1.23
C PHE A 230 14.69 10.99 0.12
N ALA A 231 15.62 10.08 -0.22
CA ALA A 231 16.56 10.28 -1.30
C ALA A 231 15.85 10.42 -2.67
N ASP A 232 14.84 9.59 -2.93
CA ASP A 232 14.01 9.69 -4.14
C ASP A 232 13.30 11.05 -4.22
N ILE A 233 12.69 11.50 -3.12
CA ILE A 233 12.04 12.82 -3.05
C ILE A 233 13.07 13.93 -3.35
N GLU A 234 14.22 13.93 -2.71
CA GLU A 234 15.26 14.94 -2.95
C GLU A 234 15.73 14.93 -4.41
N ASN A 235 15.94 13.74 -4.99
CA ASN A 235 16.38 13.59 -6.37
C ASN A 235 15.31 14.10 -7.36
N THR A 236 14.07 13.66 -7.22
CA THR A 236 12.99 13.95 -8.17
C THR A 236 12.37 15.33 -8.00
N ARG A 237 12.45 15.93 -6.79
CA ARG A 237 12.03 17.33 -6.54
C ARG A 237 13.16 18.32 -6.79
N GLY A 238 14.41 17.94 -6.51
CA GLY A 238 15.59 18.77 -6.72
C GLY A 238 15.88 19.09 -8.18
N MET A 239 15.45 18.23 -9.12
CA MET A 239 15.51 18.50 -10.57
C MET A 239 14.57 19.63 -11.05
N LYS A 240 13.73 20.21 -10.17
CA LYS A 240 12.87 21.36 -10.46
C LYS A 240 13.47 22.73 -10.04
N LYS A 241 14.78 22.82 -9.79
CA LYS A 241 15.47 24.11 -9.58
C LYS A 241 16.05 24.70 -10.86
#